data_AF-A0A2E3WUY0-F1
#
_entry.id   AF-A0A2E3WUY0-F1
#
_cell.length_a   1.000
_cell.length_b   1.000
_cell.length_c   1.000
_cell.angle_alpha   90.00
_cell.angle_beta   90.00
_cell.angle_gamma   90.00
#
_symmetry.space_group_name_H-M   'P 1'
#
loop_
_entity.id
_entity.type
_entity.pdbx_description
1 polymer ?
#
loop_
_entity_poly.entity_id
_entity_poly.type
_entity_poly.pdbx_seq_one_letter_code
_entity_poly.pdbx_strand_id
1 'polypeptide(L)'
;MTDDHLSFHWNHKNTAGMGYDHRWDIRRALQIQSHGFVQGNFDQTMLFADKDTFAGYLEDYLSPLKDLTDEQRAGWVCGLGHGVLPKTPQYNVKYFVNRVREVFGE
;
A
#
# COMPACT_ATOMS: atom_id res chain seq x y z
N MET A 1 8.17 5.08 14.14
CA MET A 1 8.29 3.73 14.74
C MET A 1 9.72 3.28 14.48
N THR A 2 10.50 2.93 15.51
CA THR A 2 11.91 2.55 15.39
C THR A 2 12.06 1.12 14.89
N ASP A 3 13.25 0.77 14.38
CA ASP A 3 13.58 -0.56 13.81
C ASP A 3 13.27 -1.74 14.77
N ASP A 4 13.23 -1.50 16.08
CA ASP A 4 13.01 -2.52 17.12
C ASP A 4 11.59 -3.10 17.16
N HIS A 5 10.56 -2.37 16.70
CA HIS A 5 9.20 -2.91 16.70
C HIS A 5 8.95 -3.90 15.55
N LEU A 6 9.71 -3.80 14.46
CA LEU A 6 9.61 -4.69 13.30
C LEU A 6 10.29 -6.03 13.55
N SER A 7 11.41 -6.02 14.28
CA SER A 7 12.19 -7.22 14.57
C SER A 7 11.52 -8.16 15.58
N PHE A 8 10.70 -7.64 16.50
CA PHE A 8 10.05 -8.46 17.55
C PHE A 8 8.88 -9.33 17.05
N HIS A 9 8.22 -8.97 15.94
CA HIS A 9 7.05 -9.68 15.42
C HIS A 9 7.36 -10.61 14.21
N TRP A 10 8.61 -10.74 13.77
CA TRP A 10 8.93 -11.32 12.45
C TRP A 10 9.32 -12.82 12.44
N ASN A 11 8.60 -13.68 13.16
CA ASN A 11 8.79 -15.13 13.06
C ASN A 11 7.51 -15.87 12.61
N HIS A 12 6.90 -15.38 11.52
CA HIS A 12 5.70 -15.96 10.92
C HIS A 12 6.06 -16.77 9.65
N LYS A 13 7.00 -17.71 9.76
CA LYS A 13 7.47 -18.54 8.62
C LYS A 13 6.38 -19.41 7.96
N ASN A 14 5.15 -19.41 8.50
CA ASN A 14 4.03 -20.21 8.03
C ASN A 14 2.88 -19.39 7.43
N THR A 15 3.00 -18.05 7.30
CA THR A 15 1.96 -17.21 6.70
C THR A 15 2.30 -16.87 5.25
N ALA A 16 1.28 -16.85 4.37
CA ALA A 16 1.47 -16.50 2.97
C ALA A 16 1.81 -15.01 2.73
N GLY A 17 1.54 -14.13 3.70
CA GLY A 17 1.84 -12.71 3.63
C GLY A 17 1.30 -11.91 4.81
N MET A 18 1.63 -10.61 4.86
CA MET A 18 1.25 -9.69 5.94
C MET A 18 0.65 -8.39 5.38
N GLY A 19 -0.40 -7.89 6.04
CA GLY A 19 -1.03 -6.61 5.72
C GLY A 19 -0.57 -5.49 6.66
N TYR A 20 -0.37 -4.29 6.13
CA TYR A 20 0.07 -3.10 6.88
C TYR A 20 -0.96 -1.98 6.75
N ASP A 21 -1.17 -1.23 7.84
CA ASP A 21 -1.93 0.02 7.80
C ASP A 21 -1.06 1.22 7.37
N HIS A 22 -1.69 2.38 7.16
CA HIS A 22 -1.06 3.59 6.65
C HIS A 22 0.00 4.22 7.56
N ARG A 23 0.16 3.72 8.80
CA ARG A 23 1.16 4.23 9.76
C ARG A 23 2.55 3.66 9.52
N TRP A 24 2.65 2.65 8.66
CA TRP A 24 3.90 2.00 8.29
C TRP A 24 4.43 2.51 6.97
N ASP A 25 5.76 2.55 6.81
CA ASP A 25 6.36 2.71 5.48
C ASP A 25 6.35 1.34 4.78
N ILE A 26 5.49 1.18 3.78
CA ILE A 26 5.35 -0.07 3.04
C ILE A 26 6.63 -0.46 2.30
N ARG A 27 7.47 0.52 1.92
CA ARG A 27 8.76 0.26 1.26
C ARG A 27 9.72 -0.42 2.21
N ARG A 28 9.70 0.00 3.49
CA ARG A 28 10.48 -0.67 4.53
C ARG A 28 9.99 -2.09 4.77
N ALA A 29 8.67 -2.30 4.76
CA ALA A 29 8.09 -3.64 4.87
C ALA A 29 8.53 -4.56 3.71
N LEU A 30 8.56 -4.05 2.48
CA LEU A 30 9.06 -4.78 1.31
C LEU A 30 10.55 -5.13 1.43
N GLN A 31 11.38 -4.22 1.94
CA GLN A 31 12.82 -4.46 2.10
C GLN A 31 13.17 -5.52 3.15
N ILE A 32 12.40 -5.59 4.25
CA ILE A 32 12.67 -6.54 5.34
C ILE A 32 11.94 -7.87 5.16
N GLN A 33 10.96 -7.92 4.25
CA GLN A 33 10.19 -9.12 4.00
C GLN A 33 11.06 -10.20 3.36
N SER A 34 11.18 -11.31 4.08
CA SER A 34 11.94 -12.49 3.64
C SER A 34 11.04 -13.65 3.21
N HIS A 35 9.73 -13.60 3.50
CA HIS A 35 8.79 -14.67 3.12
C HIS A 35 7.35 -14.18 2.96
N GLY A 36 6.69 -14.54 1.86
CA GLY A 36 5.30 -14.19 1.59
C GLY A 36 5.10 -12.77 1.05
N PHE A 37 3.85 -12.40 0.77
CA PHE A 37 3.52 -11.09 0.21
C PHE A 37 3.42 -9.98 1.28
N VAL A 38 3.48 -8.73 0.82
CA VAL A 38 3.20 -7.52 1.62
C VAL A 38 1.97 -6.83 1.03
N GLN A 39 0.91 -6.66 1.81
CA GLN A 39 -0.34 -6.02 1.37
C GLN A 39 -0.57 -4.67 2.04
N GLY A 40 -1.11 -3.71 1.28
CA GLY A 40 -1.48 -2.39 1.79
C GLY A 40 -0.81 -1.26 0.99
N ASN A 41 -0.75 -0.04 1.53
CA ASN A 41 -1.27 0.40 2.83
C ASN A 41 -1.95 1.78 2.78
N PHE A 42 -2.54 2.13 1.63
CA PHE A 42 -3.14 3.44 1.41
C PHE A 42 -4.20 3.78 2.46
N ASP A 43 -4.20 5.01 2.97
CA ASP A 43 -5.17 5.46 3.97
C ASP A 43 -6.57 5.55 3.34
N GLN A 44 -7.48 4.69 3.79
CA GLN A 44 -8.85 4.64 3.30
C GLN A 44 -9.63 5.95 3.51
N THR A 45 -9.21 6.79 4.46
CA THR A 45 -9.88 8.07 4.74
C THR A 45 -9.66 9.09 3.61
N MET A 46 -8.54 9.00 2.88
CA MET A 46 -8.23 9.88 1.75
C MET A 46 -9.20 9.70 0.57
N LEU A 47 -9.89 8.55 0.49
CA LEU A 47 -10.90 8.29 -0.55
C LEU A 47 -12.12 9.23 -0.47
N PHE A 48 -12.32 9.96 0.63
CA PHE A 48 -13.41 10.93 0.79
C PHE A 48 -13.10 12.32 0.24
N ALA A 49 -11.84 12.59 -0.15
CA ALA A 49 -11.48 13.86 -0.74
C ALA A 49 -12.23 14.10 -2.06
N ASP A 50 -12.34 15.37 -2.45
CA ASP A 50 -12.77 15.70 -3.81
C ASP A 50 -11.78 15.12 -4.82
N LYS A 51 -12.20 15.05 -6.09
CA LYS A 51 -11.47 14.33 -7.14
C LYS A 51 -10.04 14.85 -7.33
N ASP A 52 -9.84 16.17 -7.31
CA ASP A 52 -8.53 16.75 -7.63
C ASP A 52 -7.58 16.57 -6.44
N THR A 53 -8.07 16.75 -5.23
CA THR A 53 -7.32 16.45 -4.00
C THR A 53 -6.96 14.97 -3.91
N PHE A 54 -7.91 14.08 -4.21
CA PHE A 54 -7.68 12.63 -4.19
C PHE A 54 -6.61 12.19 -5.20
N ALA A 55 -6.60 12.79 -6.39
CA ALA A 55 -5.56 12.51 -7.38
C ALA A 55 -4.17 12.84 -6.83
N GLY A 56 -4.02 13.99 -6.16
CA GLY A 56 -2.76 14.36 -5.48
C GLY A 56 -2.32 13.33 -4.44
N TYR A 57 -3.23 12.93 -3.53
CA TYR A 57 -2.92 11.91 -2.52
C TYR A 57 -2.51 10.57 -3.12
N LEU A 58 -3.14 10.18 -4.22
CA LEU A 58 -2.79 8.94 -4.89
C LEU A 58 -1.41 9.04 -5.56
N GLU A 59 -1.09 10.14 -6.24
CA GLU A 59 0.24 10.32 -6.83
C GLU A 59 1.34 10.34 -5.75
N ASP A 60 1.11 11.02 -4.63
CA ASP A 60 2.05 11.07 -3.51
C ASP A 60 2.32 9.68 -2.92
N TYR A 61 1.29 8.82 -2.89
CA TYR A 61 1.42 7.43 -2.45
C TYR A 61 2.15 6.55 -3.48
N LEU A 62 1.82 6.68 -4.77
CA LEU A 62 2.36 5.79 -5.81
C LEU A 62 3.78 6.17 -6.25
N SER A 63 4.14 7.46 -6.25
CA SER A 63 5.46 7.94 -6.70
C SER A 63 6.62 7.22 -6.03
N PRO A 64 6.73 7.17 -4.69
CA PRO A 64 7.87 6.52 -4.04
C PRO A 64 7.88 4.99 -4.22
N LEU A 65 6.75 4.37 -4.59
CA LEU A 65 6.65 2.96 -4.95
C LEU A 65 7.07 2.69 -6.40
N LYS A 66 6.84 3.65 -7.28
CA LYS A 66 7.26 3.63 -8.68
C LYS A 66 8.78 3.70 -8.82
N ASP A 67 9.45 4.39 -7.91
CA ASP A 67 10.91 4.52 -7.88
C ASP A 67 11.62 3.21 -7.47
N LEU A 68 10.90 2.22 -6.95
CA LEU A 68 11.44 0.89 -6.66
C LEU A 68 11.64 0.09 -7.95
N THR A 69 12.70 -0.73 -7.99
CA THR A 69 12.84 -1.73 -9.07
C THR A 69 11.76 -2.81 -8.95
N ASP A 70 11.54 -3.57 -10.02
CA ASP A 70 10.58 -4.69 -10.00
C ASP A 70 10.94 -5.73 -8.95
N GLU A 71 12.24 -5.98 -8.72
CA GLU A 71 12.71 -6.89 -7.66
C GLU A 71 12.42 -6.34 -6.27
N GLN A 72 12.61 -5.02 -6.04
CA GLN A 72 12.34 -4.39 -4.75
C GLN A 72 10.84 -4.33 -4.41
N ARG A 73 9.99 -4.31 -5.44
CA ARG A 73 8.53 -4.26 -5.32
C ARG A 73 7.89 -5.65 -5.42
N ALA A 74 8.66 -6.69 -5.76
CA ALA A 74 8.16 -8.05 -5.91
C ALA A 74 7.43 -8.53 -4.64
N GLY A 75 6.27 -9.17 -4.84
CA GLY A 75 5.44 -9.63 -3.73
C GLY A 75 4.58 -8.54 -3.06
N TRP A 76 4.57 -7.31 -3.59
CA TRP A 76 3.62 -6.28 -3.16
C TRP A 76 2.22 -6.55 -3.72
N VAL A 77 1.22 -6.52 -2.84
CA VAL A 77 -0.20 -6.49 -3.18
C VAL A 77 -0.74 -5.12 -2.82
N CYS A 78 -0.96 -4.28 -3.84
CA CYS A 78 -1.50 -2.94 -3.63
C CYS A 78 -2.90 -3.01 -3.00
N GLY A 79 -3.11 -2.22 -1.96
CA GLY A 79 -4.40 -2.14 -1.28
C GLY A 79 -4.45 -1.01 -0.27
N LEU A 80 -5.60 -0.94 0.41
CA LEU A 80 -5.81 -0.03 1.52
C LEU A 80 -5.19 -0.59 2.81
N GLY A 81 -4.88 0.28 3.76
CA GLY A 81 -4.45 -0.12 5.11
C GLY A 81 -5.60 -0.69 5.96
N HIS A 82 -6.84 -0.30 5.66
CA HIS A 82 -8.06 -0.87 6.24
C HIS A 82 -9.18 -0.95 5.19
N GLY A 83 -10.33 -1.51 5.56
CA GLY A 83 -11.47 -1.63 4.66
C GLY A 83 -12.02 -0.27 4.18
N VAL A 84 -12.61 -0.28 2.99
CA VAL A 84 -13.39 0.85 2.46
C VAL A 84 -14.48 1.22 3.47
N LEU A 85 -14.66 2.51 3.73
CA LEU A 85 -15.64 2.99 4.68
C LEU A 85 -17.02 3.16 4.03
N PRO A 86 -18.12 3.03 4.78
CA PRO A 86 -19.44 3.36 4.27
C PRO A 86 -19.48 4.78 3.70
N LYS A 87 -20.19 4.95 2.57
CA LYS A 87 -20.30 6.23 1.84
C LYS A 87 -19.01 6.71 1.17
N THR A 88 -17.93 5.92 1.14
CA THR A 88 -16.77 6.23 0.30
C THR A 88 -17.23 6.44 -1.15
N PRO A 89 -16.85 7.56 -1.80
CA PRO A 89 -17.22 7.82 -3.18
C PRO A 89 -16.69 6.73 -4.13
N GLN A 90 -17.59 6.04 -4.82
CA GLN A 90 -17.22 4.95 -5.74
C GLN A 90 -16.32 5.42 -6.88
N TYR A 91 -16.42 6.69 -7.30
CA TYR A 91 -15.57 7.25 -8.33
C TYR A 91 -14.10 7.31 -7.90
N ASN A 92 -13.80 7.60 -6.63
CA ASN A 92 -12.44 7.57 -6.10
C ASN A 92 -11.91 6.14 -5.98
N VAL A 93 -12.74 5.17 -5.59
CA VAL A 93 -12.35 3.75 -5.60
C VAL A 93 -12.00 3.29 -7.01
N LYS A 94 -12.83 3.65 -8.01
CA LYS A 94 -12.57 3.31 -9.42
C LYS A 94 -11.31 4.01 -9.94
N TYR A 95 -11.12 5.28 -9.59
CA TYR A 95 -9.92 6.02 -9.97
C TYR A 95 -8.66 5.38 -9.37
N PHE A 96 -8.68 5.00 -8.09
CA PHE A 96 -7.60 4.29 -7.42
C PHE A 96 -7.16 3.05 -8.22
N VAL A 97 -8.10 2.15 -8.51
CA VAL A 97 -7.80 0.89 -9.21
C VAL A 97 -7.26 1.15 -10.62
N ASN A 98 -7.89 2.06 -11.37
CA ASN A 98 -7.48 2.37 -12.73
C ASN A 98 -6.08 2.97 -12.76
N ARG A 99 -5.80 3.92 -11.86
CA ARG A 99 -4.52 4.62 -11.83
C ARG A 99 -3.38 3.70 -11.38
N VAL A 100 -3.60 2.85 -10.39
CA VAL A 100 -2.61 1.82 -9.99
C VAL A 100 -2.26 0.92 -11.18
N ARG A 101 -3.26 0.47 -11.95
CA ARG A 101 -3.05 -0.37 -13.14
C ARG A 101 -2.38 0.39 -14.29
N GLU A 102 -2.60 1.69 -14.41
CA GLU A 102 -1.89 2.51 -15.41
C GLU A 102 -0.42 2.70 -15.04
N VAL A 103 -0.11 2.85 -13.74
CA VAL A 103 1.26 3.09 -13.27
C VAL A 103 2.09 1.80 -13.25
N PHE A 104 1.48 0.66 -12.91
CA PHE A 104 2.17 -0.62 -12.66
C PHE A 104 1.70 -1.79 -13.53
N GLY A 105 0.68 -1.61 -14.38
CA GLY A 105 0.26 -2.63 -15.33
C GLY A 105 1.23 -2.73 -16.50
N GLU A 106 1.41 -3.94 -17.01
CA GLU A 106 2.10 -4.23 -18.27
C GLU A 106 1.33 -3.68 -19.48
#